data_AF-M4C2X4-F1
#
_entry.id   AF-M4C2X4-F1
#
_cell.length_a   1.000
_cell.length_b   1.000
_cell.length_c   1.000
_cell.angle_alpha   90.00
_cell.angle_beta   90.00
_cell.angle_gamma   90.00
#
_symmetry.space_group_name_H-M   'P 1'
#
loop_
_entity.id
_entity.type
_entity.pdbx_description
1 polymer ?
#
loop_
_entity_poly.entity_id
_entity_poly.type
_entity_poly.pdbx_seq_one_letter_code
_entity_poly.pdbx_strand_id
1 'polypeptide(L)'
;MKISTQVMDAAALQGHLDIVKWLHINRSEGCSVHAMDSAAAGGHLHVVQWLHENRTEGCTRGAMDTAAAGGHLATVRWLWAHRTEGCTTVAIDFAICNGHFPVVKWFSELASYQPRIASHTAGVSIKSHTCIKKDLGGRATLVFE
;
A
#
# COMPACT_ATOMS: atom_id res chain seq x y z
N MET A 1 -4.95 -32.04 9.61
CA MET A 1 -4.60 -30.64 9.93
C MET A 1 -4.72 -29.85 8.64
N LYS A 2 -5.75 -29.01 8.47
CA LYS A 2 -5.85 -28.13 7.29
C LYS A 2 -4.81 -27.03 7.47
N ILE A 3 -3.80 -27.01 6.62
CA ILE A 3 -2.86 -25.88 6.57
C ILE A 3 -3.64 -24.72 5.93
N SER A 4 -3.51 -23.53 6.51
CA SER A 4 -4.31 -22.33 6.21
C SER A 4 -3.47 -21.34 5.39
N THR A 5 -4.12 -20.46 4.61
CA THR A 5 -3.48 -19.33 3.91
C THR A 5 -2.62 -18.47 4.84
N GLN A 6 -2.93 -18.49 6.14
CA GLN A 6 -2.21 -17.80 7.21
C GLN A 6 -0.71 -18.11 7.25
N VAL A 7 -0.26 -19.29 6.80
CA VAL A 7 1.17 -19.62 6.86
C VAL A 7 1.97 -18.74 5.89
N MET A 8 1.47 -18.56 4.67
CA MET A 8 2.11 -17.67 3.70
C MET A 8 1.95 -16.21 4.09
N ASP A 9 0.79 -15.83 4.64
CA ASP A 9 0.55 -14.47 5.15
C ASP A 9 1.55 -14.12 6.27
N ALA A 10 1.80 -15.05 7.20
CA ALA A 10 2.77 -14.87 8.28
C ALA A 10 4.22 -14.84 7.78
N ALA A 11 4.59 -15.71 6.82
CA ALA A 11 5.91 -15.67 6.20
C ALA A 11 6.15 -14.34 5.47
N ALA A 12 5.12 -13.80 4.83
CA ALA A 12 5.18 -12.51 4.15
C ALA A 12 5.35 -11.35 5.14
N LEU A 13 4.62 -11.38 6.27
CA LEU A 13 4.78 -10.41 7.36
C LEU A 13 6.21 -10.36 7.91
N GLN A 14 6.89 -11.51 8.01
CA GLN A 14 8.27 -11.59 8.50
C GLN A 14 9.33 -11.34 7.40
N GLY A 15 8.91 -11.09 6.16
CA GLY A 15 9.82 -10.83 5.05
C GLY A 15 10.58 -12.06 4.54
N HIS A 16 10.17 -13.27 4.94
CA HIS A 16 10.81 -14.54 4.62
C HIS A 16 10.45 -15.02 3.21
N LEU A 17 11.03 -14.35 2.21
CA LEU A 17 10.73 -14.60 0.79
C LEU A 17 11.03 -16.05 0.35
N ASP A 18 12.06 -16.66 0.92
CA ASP A 18 12.42 -18.06 0.71
C ASP A 18 11.30 -19.01 1.14
N ILE A 19 10.72 -18.78 2.32
CA ILE A 19 9.57 -19.54 2.83
C ILE A 19 8.33 -19.27 1.96
N VAL A 20 8.08 -18.03 1.59
CA VAL A 20 6.95 -17.67 0.70
C VAL A 20 7.06 -18.40 -0.64
N LYS A 21 8.24 -18.40 -1.28
CA LYS A 21 8.51 -19.14 -2.52
C LYS A 21 8.34 -20.64 -2.34
N TRP A 22 8.87 -21.19 -1.24
CA TRP A 22 8.73 -22.61 -0.94
C TRP A 22 7.26 -23.01 -0.79
N LEU A 23 6.48 -22.24 -0.02
CA LEU A 23 5.05 -22.47 0.15
C LEU A 23 4.32 -22.38 -1.19
N HIS A 24 4.63 -21.39 -2.03
CA HIS A 24 3.99 -21.27 -3.33
C HIS A 24 4.23 -22.46 -4.26
N ILE A 25 5.44 -23.03 -4.26
CA ILE A 25 5.78 -24.17 -5.11
C ILE A 25 5.24 -25.49 -4.54
N ASN A 26 5.26 -25.65 -3.22
CA ASN A 26 5.01 -26.94 -2.56
C ASN A 26 3.59 -27.07 -1.97
N ARG A 27 2.81 -25.99 -1.93
CA ARG A 27 1.48 -25.94 -1.33
C ARG A 27 0.46 -25.34 -2.31
N SER A 28 -0.78 -25.79 -2.20
CA SER A 28 -1.89 -25.33 -3.06
C SER A 28 -2.84 -24.37 -2.35
N GLU A 29 -2.70 -24.16 -1.04
CA GLU A 29 -3.60 -23.29 -0.28
C GLU A 29 -3.47 -21.81 -0.64
N GLY A 30 -2.29 -21.38 -1.10
CA GLY A 30 -2.03 -19.99 -1.48
C GLY A 30 -1.91 -19.04 -0.28
N CYS A 31 -2.25 -17.78 -0.51
CA CYS A 31 -2.29 -16.73 0.50
C CYS A 31 -3.63 -15.99 0.47
N SER A 32 -3.83 -15.07 1.41
CA SER A 32 -4.91 -14.09 1.32
C SER A 32 -4.36 -12.74 0.86
N VAL A 33 -5.24 -11.73 0.71
CA VAL A 33 -4.82 -10.34 0.51
C VAL A 33 -3.91 -9.82 1.62
N HIS A 34 -3.97 -10.44 2.80
CA HIS A 34 -3.15 -10.05 3.94
C HIS A 34 -1.67 -10.34 3.76
N ALA A 35 -1.25 -11.25 2.87
CA ALA A 35 0.16 -11.48 2.61
C ALA A 35 0.84 -10.21 2.08
N MET A 36 0.25 -9.56 1.07
CA MET A 36 0.82 -8.34 0.50
C MET A 36 0.65 -7.15 1.44
N ASP A 37 -0.50 -7.02 2.12
CA ASP A 37 -0.71 -5.98 3.13
C ASP A 37 0.33 -6.07 4.26
N SER A 38 0.58 -7.28 4.76
CA SER A 38 1.50 -7.54 5.87
C SER A 38 2.96 -7.38 5.46
N ALA A 39 3.34 -7.84 4.27
CA ALA A 39 4.67 -7.58 3.71
C ALA A 39 4.91 -6.07 3.54
N ALA A 40 3.88 -5.32 3.13
CA ALA A 40 3.97 -3.88 2.99
C ALA A 40 4.10 -3.17 4.36
N ALA A 41 3.34 -3.62 5.36
CA ALA A 41 3.43 -3.14 6.73
C ALA A 41 4.82 -3.34 7.36
N GLY A 42 5.51 -4.44 7.03
CA GLY A 42 6.89 -4.70 7.44
C GLY A 42 7.97 -4.07 6.55
N GLY A 43 7.58 -3.35 5.49
CA GLY A 43 8.52 -2.72 4.56
C GLY A 43 9.28 -3.71 3.67
N HIS A 44 8.80 -4.94 3.56
CA HIS A 44 9.44 -6.03 2.82
C HIS A 44 9.13 -5.93 1.32
N LEU A 45 9.67 -4.90 0.67
CA LEU A 45 9.42 -4.60 -0.75
C LEU A 45 9.70 -5.82 -1.67
N HIS A 46 10.75 -6.59 -1.40
CA HIS A 46 11.08 -7.79 -2.17
C HIS A 46 9.99 -8.87 -2.11
N VAL A 47 9.31 -9.01 -0.98
CA VAL A 47 8.14 -9.90 -0.84
C VAL A 47 6.93 -9.33 -1.55
N VAL A 48 6.68 -8.03 -1.43
CA VAL A 48 5.56 -7.35 -2.12
C VAL A 48 5.67 -7.51 -3.64
N GLN A 49 6.85 -7.27 -4.20
CA GLN A 49 7.13 -7.46 -5.62
C GLN A 49 6.88 -8.89 -6.06
N TRP A 50 7.44 -9.85 -5.32
CA TRP A 50 7.29 -11.25 -5.67
C TRP A 50 5.83 -11.72 -5.58
N LEU A 51 5.10 -11.32 -4.54
CA LEU A 51 3.66 -11.63 -4.41
C LEU A 51 2.87 -11.01 -5.57
N HIS A 52 3.16 -9.78 -5.98
CA HIS A 52 2.48 -9.15 -7.10
C HIS A 52 2.70 -9.87 -8.44
N GLU A 53 3.91 -10.37 -8.68
CA GLU A 53 4.25 -11.05 -9.93
C GLU A 53 3.73 -12.48 -9.99
N ASN A 54 3.60 -13.15 -8.84
CA ASN A 54 3.36 -14.61 -8.79
C ASN A 54 1.98 -14.99 -8.21
N ARG A 55 1.24 -14.03 -7.64
CA ARG A 55 -0.08 -14.23 -6.99
C ARG A 55 -1.11 -13.25 -7.54
N THR A 56 -2.38 -13.65 -7.48
CA THR A 56 -3.51 -12.88 -8.06
C THR A 56 -4.41 -12.27 -6.99
N GLU A 57 -4.22 -12.63 -5.73
CA GLU A 57 -5.02 -12.18 -4.59
C GLU A 57 -4.95 -10.65 -4.43
N GLY A 58 -3.80 -10.04 -4.74
CA GLY A 58 -3.61 -8.60 -4.65
C GLY A 58 -3.40 -8.10 -3.22
N CYS A 59 -3.84 -6.87 -2.96
CA CYS A 59 -3.76 -6.23 -1.65
C CYS A 59 -5.01 -5.41 -1.38
N THR A 60 -5.12 -4.87 -0.16
CA THR A 60 -6.12 -3.85 0.18
C THR A 60 -5.47 -2.47 0.22
N ARG A 61 -6.25 -1.43 0.56
CA ARG A 61 -5.71 -0.10 0.91
C ARG A 61 -4.76 -0.15 2.11
N GLY A 62 -4.95 -1.15 2.96
CA GLY A 62 -4.12 -1.42 4.14
C GLY A 62 -2.65 -1.55 3.81
N ALA A 63 -2.27 -2.11 2.65
CA ALA A 63 -0.87 -2.21 2.23
C ALA A 63 -0.18 -0.85 2.21
N MET A 64 -0.80 0.15 1.56
CA MET A 64 -0.18 1.47 1.42
C MET A 64 -0.31 2.29 2.70
N ASP A 65 -1.45 2.18 3.41
CA ASP A 65 -1.70 2.86 4.68
C ASP A 65 -0.66 2.45 5.73
N THR A 66 -0.44 1.14 5.89
CA THR A 66 0.51 0.60 6.87
C THR A 66 1.96 0.79 6.44
N ALA A 67 2.28 0.69 5.14
CA ALA A 67 3.61 1.02 4.65
C ALA A 67 3.97 2.50 4.88
N ALA A 68 2.99 3.41 4.73
CA ALA A 68 3.18 4.82 5.03
C ALA A 68 3.34 5.07 6.55
N ALA A 69 2.50 4.41 7.36
CA ALA A 69 2.59 4.46 8.82
C ALA A 69 3.92 3.91 9.37
N GLY A 70 4.53 2.93 8.70
CA GLY A 70 5.87 2.41 9.02
C GLY A 70 7.04 3.16 8.37
N GLY A 71 6.77 4.21 7.59
CA GLY A 71 7.81 5.01 6.94
C GLY A 71 8.51 4.31 5.78
N HIS A 72 7.94 3.25 5.23
CA HIS A 72 8.51 2.41 4.18
C HIS A 72 8.34 3.05 2.80
N LEU A 73 9.02 4.19 2.57
CA LEU A 73 8.87 5.00 1.36
C LEU A 73 9.07 4.20 0.05
N ALA A 74 10.04 3.29 0.00
CA ALA A 74 10.28 2.48 -1.19
C ALA A 74 9.06 1.59 -1.52
N THR A 75 8.48 0.97 -0.49
CA THR A 75 7.25 0.18 -0.61
C THR A 75 6.06 1.03 -1.02
N VAL A 76 5.87 2.21 -0.40
CA VAL A 76 4.79 3.15 -0.75
C VAL A 76 4.90 3.57 -2.23
N ARG A 77 6.10 3.96 -2.70
CA ARG A 77 6.33 4.34 -4.10
C ARG A 77 6.02 3.20 -5.06
N TRP A 78 6.45 1.99 -4.71
CA TRP A 78 6.25 0.83 -5.55
C TRP A 78 4.78 0.43 -5.63
N LEU A 79 4.09 0.37 -4.49
CA LEU A 79 2.65 0.12 -4.40
C LEU A 79 1.88 1.18 -5.17
N TRP A 80 2.25 2.46 -5.02
CA TRP A 80 1.67 3.52 -5.82
C TRP A 80 1.83 3.19 -7.29
N ALA A 81 3.06 2.97 -7.78
CA ALA A 81 3.31 2.73 -9.21
C ALA A 81 2.55 1.53 -9.80
N HIS A 82 2.44 0.39 -9.09
CA HIS A 82 1.99 -0.88 -9.66
C HIS A 82 0.59 -1.35 -9.21
N ARG A 83 -0.01 -0.70 -8.22
CA ARG A 83 -1.33 -1.04 -7.68
C ARG A 83 -2.34 0.09 -7.91
N THR A 84 -3.63 -0.24 -7.83
CA THR A 84 -4.76 0.67 -8.14
C THR A 84 -5.67 0.93 -6.95
N GLU A 85 -5.45 0.20 -5.85
CA GLU A 85 -6.25 0.23 -4.62
C GLU A 85 -6.20 1.59 -3.94
N GLY A 86 -5.07 2.29 -4.05
CA GLY A 86 -4.80 3.57 -3.41
C GLY A 86 -4.49 3.44 -1.93
N CYS A 87 -4.58 4.57 -1.23
CA CYS A 87 -4.51 4.66 0.23
C CYS A 87 -5.71 5.41 0.78
N THR A 88 -5.91 5.39 2.09
CA THR A 88 -6.84 6.30 2.77
C THR A 88 -6.08 7.50 3.34
N THR A 89 -6.78 8.49 3.88
CA THR A 89 -6.14 9.65 4.53
C THR A 89 -5.26 9.25 5.72
N VAL A 90 -5.53 8.09 6.33
CA VAL A 90 -4.75 7.58 7.47
C VAL A 90 -3.28 7.33 7.13
N ALA A 91 -2.95 7.07 5.85
CA ALA A 91 -1.57 6.90 5.41
C ALA A 91 -0.72 8.14 5.72
N ILE A 92 -1.25 9.33 5.43
CA ILE A 92 -0.57 10.60 5.65
C ILE A 92 -0.63 10.95 7.14
N ASP A 93 -1.79 10.80 7.78
CA ASP A 93 -1.97 11.11 9.21
C ASP A 93 -0.99 10.32 10.08
N PHE A 94 -0.88 9.00 9.86
CA PHE A 94 0.05 8.17 10.62
C PHE A 94 1.51 8.40 10.25
N ALA A 95 1.83 8.68 8.97
CA ALA A 95 3.19 9.06 8.59
C ALA A 95 3.62 10.35 9.30
N ILE A 96 2.72 11.31 9.51
CA ILE A 96 2.98 12.53 10.29
C ILE A 96 3.15 12.19 11.77
N CYS A 97 2.20 11.46 12.37
CA CYS A 97 2.24 11.11 13.80
C CYS A 97 3.50 10.32 14.17
N ASN A 98 4.00 9.46 13.28
CA ASN A 98 5.20 8.66 13.51
C ASN A 98 6.50 9.36 13.05
N GLY A 99 6.43 10.60 12.57
CA GLY A 99 7.60 11.38 12.16
C GLY A 99 8.28 10.89 10.88
N HIS A 100 7.55 10.18 10.01
CA HIS A 100 8.06 9.66 8.74
C HIS A 100 8.05 10.73 7.63
N PHE A 101 8.84 11.78 7.84
CA PHE A 101 8.95 12.92 6.93
C PHE A 101 9.25 12.58 5.46
N PRO A 102 10.04 11.55 5.10
CA PRO A 102 10.25 11.18 3.70
C PRO A 102 8.96 10.77 2.98
N VAL A 103 8.05 10.07 3.66
CA VAL A 103 6.75 9.66 3.12
C VAL A 103 5.84 10.88 2.96
N VAL A 104 5.77 11.73 3.98
CA VAL A 104 4.97 12.97 3.95
C VAL A 104 5.46 13.90 2.84
N LYS A 105 6.77 14.09 2.73
CA LYS A 105 7.40 14.88 1.66
C LYS A 105 7.02 14.34 0.29
N TRP A 106 7.13 13.04 0.09
CA TRP A 106 6.76 12.42 -1.19
C TRP A 106 5.27 12.63 -1.53
N PHE A 107 4.35 12.46 -0.57
CA PHE A 107 2.94 12.78 -0.79
C PHE A 107 2.71 14.27 -1.11
N SER A 108 3.46 15.17 -0.47
CA SER A 108 3.38 16.61 -0.76
C SER A 108 3.88 16.95 -2.18
N GLU A 109 4.94 16.29 -2.65
CA GLU A 109 5.48 16.44 -4.00
C GLU A 109 4.51 15.88 -5.05
N LEU A 110 3.83 14.78 -4.74
CA LEU A 110 2.76 14.24 -5.58
C LEU A 110 1.58 15.21 -5.72
N ALA A 111 1.22 15.93 -4.66
CA ALA A 111 0.15 16.92 -4.67
C ALA A 111 0.55 18.23 -5.36
N SER A 112 1.84 18.58 -5.36
CA SER A 112 2.37 19.88 -5.83
C SER A 112 2.96 19.89 -7.24
N TYR A 113 3.00 18.75 -7.96
CA TYR A 113 3.30 18.77 -9.41
C TYR A 113 2.13 19.37 -10.21
N GLN A 114 2.12 20.71 -10.32
CA GLN A 114 1.35 21.50 -11.28
C GLN A 114 2.25 22.56 -11.94
N PRO A 115 2.34 22.64 -13.29
CA PRO A 115 2.32 23.92 -13.96
C PRO A 115 0.93 24.52 -13.73
N ARG A 116 0.88 25.59 -12.94
CA ARG A 116 -0.30 26.39 -12.53
C ARG A 116 -1.49 26.30 -13.49
N ILE A 117 -2.64 25.82 -13.01
CA ILE A 117 -3.94 26.51 -13.18
C ILE A 117 -4.74 26.29 -11.90
N ALA A 118 -4.95 27.37 -11.16
CA ALA A 118 -5.76 27.40 -9.94
C ALA A 118 -7.25 27.43 -10.28
N SER A 119 -8.06 26.67 -9.55
CA SER A 119 -9.43 27.05 -9.26
C SER A 119 -9.85 26.48 -7.91
N HIS A 120 -10.19 27.39 -7.01
CA HIS A 120 -10.77 27.12 -5.70
C HIS A 120 -12.11 26.39 -5.80
N THR A 121 -12.33 25.41 -4.93
CA THR A 121 -13.65 25.17 -4.36
C THR A 121 -13.53 24.72 -2.92
N ALA A 122 -14.29 25.41 -2.07
CA ALA A 122 -14.37 25.25 -0.64
C ALA A 122 -15.36 24.15 -0.24
N GLY A 123 -15.11 23.55 0.92
CA GLY A 123 -16.13 22.94 1.79
C GLY A 123 -16.63 21.57 1.37
N VAL A 124 -16.07 20.50 1.95
CA VAL A 124 -16.78 19.21 2.06
C VAL A 124 -16.50 18.60 3.44
N SER A 125 -17.61 18.24 4.09
CA SER A 125 -17.70 17.51 5.36
C SER A 125 -16.92 16.19 5.31
N ILE A 126 -16.14 15.96 6.36
CA ILE A 126 -15.26 14.79 6.50
C ILE A 126 -16.13 13.55 6.76
N LYS A 127 -16.51 12.84 5.70
CA LYS A 127 -17.01 11.46 5.82
C LYS A 127 -15.79 10.52 5.81
N SER A 128 -15.76 9.59 6.77
CA SER A 128 -14.67 8.64 7.08
C SER A 128 -14.33 7.62 5.97
N HIS A 129 -14.69 7.87 4.71
CA HIS A 129 -14.46 6.99 3.56
C HIS A 129 -13.78 7.73 2.39
N THR A 130 -12.88 8.66 2.70
CA THR A 130 -12.10 9.37 1.67
C THR A 130 -10.89 8.53 1.27
N CYS A 131 -10.76 8.20 -0.02
CA CYS A 131 -9.64 7.44 -0.57
C CYS A 131 -8.76 8.33 -1.46
N ILE A 132 -7.45 8.17 -1.38
CA ILE A 132 -6.47 8.81 -2.26
C ILE A 132 -6.11 7.81 -3.35
N LYS A 133 -6.47 8.13 -4.60
CA LYS A 133 -6.17 7.32 -5.80
C LYS A 133 -5.43 8.14 -6.84
N LYS A 134 -4.93 7.45 -7.87
CA LYS A 134 -4.41 8.10 -9.07
C LYS A 134 -5.53 8.51 -10.01
N ASP A 135 -5.49 9.75 -10.52
CA ASP A 135 -6.25 10.15 -11.70
C ASP A 135 -5.66 9.53 -12.99
N LEU A 136 -6.34 9.73 -14.13
CA LEU A 136 -5.87 9.28 -15.44
C LEU A 136 -4.49 9.85 -15.84
N GLY A 137 -4.03 10.91 -15.17
CA GLY A 137 -2.72 11.52 -15.34
C GLY A 137 -1.68 11.07 -14.30
N GLY A 138 -2.01 10.10 -13.43
CA GLY A 138 -1.11 9.59 -12.39
C GLY A 138 -1.00 10.45 -11.13
N ARG A 139 -1.83 11.50 -10.99
CA ARG A 139 -1.84 12.43 -9.84
C ARG A 139 -2.70 11.92 -8.71
N ALA A 140 -2.33 12.23 -7.48
CA ALA A 140 -3.13 11.90 -6.30
C ALA A 140 -4.39 12.78 -6.24
N THR A 141 -5.57 12.14 -6.25
CA THR A 141 -6.86 12.82 -6.10
C THR A 141 -7.67 12.16 -4.98
N LEU A 142 -8.42 12.99 -4.25
CA LEU A 142 -9.40 12.50 -3.28
C LEU A 142 -10.61 11.98 -4.03
N VAL A 143 -10.94 10.72 -3.82
CA VAL A 143 -12.11 10.05 -4.34
C VAL A 143 -13.04 9.76 -3.18
N PHE A 144 -14.27 10.23 -3.31
CA PHE A 144 -15.36 9.91 -2.39
C PHE A 144 -16.07 8.68 -2.93
N GLU A 145 -16.03 7.59 -2.17
CA GLU A 145 -16.79 6.35 -2.44
C GLU A 145 -18.05 6.28 -1.59
#